data_AF-A0A3D5FBM0-F1
#
_entry.id   AF-A0A3D5FBM0-F1
#
_cell.length_a   1.000
_cell.length_b   1.000
_cell.length_c   1.000
_cell.angle_alpha   90.00
_cell.angle_beta   90.00
_cell.angle_gamma   90.00
#
_symmetry.space_group_name_H-M   'P 1'
#
loop_
_entity.id
_entity.type
_entity.pdbx_description
1 polymer ?
#
loop_
_entity_poly.entity_id
_entity_poly.type
_entity_poly.pdbx_seq_one_letter_code
_entity_poly.pdbx_strand_id
1 'polypeptide(L)' 'MFSRMKEDIRAVFHRDPAARNAFEVLTNYPGLHAVWLHRISNKLWRL' A
#
# COMPACT_ATOMS: atom_id res chain seq x y z
N MET A 1 -10.74 3.28 6.11
CA MET A 1 -9.73 2.33 5.57
C MET A 1 -9.03 2.91 4.34
N PHE A 2 -9.77 3.39 3.33
CA PHE A 2 -9.21 4.04 2.14
C PHE A 2 -8.36 5.29 2.42
N SER A 3 -8.75 6.15 3.37
CA SER A 3 -7.94 7.31 3.76
C SER A 3 -6.59 6.91 4.35
N ARG A 4 -6.56 5.83 5.15
CA ARG A 4 -5.31 5.27 5.73
C ARG A 4 -4.42 4.62 4.68
N MET A 5 -4.99 3.97 3.67
CA MET A 5 -4.21 3.47 2.52
C MET A 5 -3.58 4.61 1.72
N LYS A 6 -4.32 5.70 1.45
CA LYS A 6 -3.74 6.88 0.78
C LYS A 6 -2.62 7.51 1.60
N GLU A 7 -2.74 7.51 2.92
CA GLU A 7 -1.72 8.03 3.83
C GLU A 7 -0.48 7.12 3.91
N ASP A 8 -0.66 5.80 3.95
CA ASP A 8 0.43 4.80 3.83
C ASP A 8 1.16 4.96 2.48
N ILE A 9 0.42 5.13 1.37
CA ILE A 9 1.00 5.41 0.06
C ILE A 9 1.80 6.73 0.13
N ARG A 10 1.18 7.81 0.62
CA ARG A 10 1.85 9.12 0.69
C ARG A 10 3.10 9.08 1.57
N ALA A 11 3.10 8.31 2.66
CA ALA A 11 4.27 8.11 3.52
C ALA A 11 5.38 7.32 2.81
N VAL A 12 5.03 6.31 2.01
CA VAL A 12 6.00 5.59 1.15
C VAL A 12 6.58 6.51 0.08
N PHE A 13 5.74 7.31 -0.59
CA PHE A 13 6.18 8.34 -1.55
C PHE A 13 7.10 9.40 -0.93
N HIS A 14 6.86 9.76 0.34
CA HIS A 14 7.70 10.73 1.04
C HIS A 14 9.02 10.13 1.53
N ARG A 15 9.05 8.84 1.88
CA ARG A 15 10.26 8.15 2.36
C ARG A 15 11.13 7.64 1.22
N ASP A 16 10.53 7.30 0.09
CA ASP A 16 11.23 6.71 -1.04
C ASP A 16 11.11 7.61 -2.29
N PRO A 17 12.15 8.39 -2.62
CA PRO A 17 12.14 9.24 -3.82
C PRO A 17 12.12 8.44 -5.13
N ALA A 18 12.36 7.12 -5.10
CA ALA A 18 12.21 6.23 -6.26
C ALA A 18 10.75 5.87 -6.56
N ALA A 19 9.85 6.02 -5.57
CA ALA A 19 8.41 5.95 -5.78
C ALA A 19 7.94 7.23 -6.49
N ARG A 20 8.12 7.30 -7.82
CA ARG A 20 7.75 8.49 -8.61
C ARG A 20 6.33 8.42 -9.19
N ASN A 21 5.81 7.22 -9.42
CA ASN A 21 4.48 6.99 -9.97
C ASN A 21 3.70 5.96 -9.14
N ALA A 22 2.45 6.26 -8.81
CA ALA A 22 1.59 5.31 -8.07
C ALA A 22 1.42 4.01 -8.85
N PHE A 23 1.50 4.10 -10.18
CA PHE A 23 1.46 2.95 -11.08
C PHE A 23 2.73 2.09 -10.98
N GLU A 24 3.93 2.67 -10.91
CA GLU A 24 5.16 1.90 -10.66
C GLU A 24 5.17 1.30 -9.27
N VAL A 25 4.73 2.04 -8.26
CA VAL A 25 4.64 1.52 -6.88
C VAL A 25 3.61 0.39 -6.79
N LEU A 26 2.49 0.49 -7.50
CA LEU A 26 1.52 -0.60 -7.55
C LEU A 26 2.09 -1.80 -8.31
N THR A 27 2.70 -1.60 -9.48
CA THR A 27 3.07 -2.73 -10.34
C THR A 27 4.41 -3.37 -9.95
N ASN A 28 5.32 -2.59 -9.35
CA ASN A 28 6.72 -2.98 -9.11
C ASN A 28 7.07 -3.16 -7.62
N TYR A 29 6.12 -2.96 -6.68
CA TYR A 29 6.31 -3.28 -5.25
C TYR A 29 5.45 -4.46 -4.80
N PRO A 30 5.93 -5.71 -4.98
CA PRO A 30 5.21 -6.89 -4.48
C PRO A 30 5.07 -6.88 -2.94
N GLY A 31 5.97 -6.21 -2.22
CA GLY A 31 5.86 -6.02 -0.77
C GLY A 31 4.65 -5.17 -0.35
N LEU A 32 4.29 -4.17 -1.15
CA LEU A 32 3.10 -3.34 -0.89
C LEU A 32 1.82 -4.16 -1.07
N HIS A 33 1.78 -5.00 -2.11
CA HIS A 33 0.69 -5.95 -2.35
C HIS A 33 0.51 -6.92 -1.19
N ALA A 34 1.61 -7.46 -0.64
CA ALA A 34 1.55 -8.37 0.51
C ALA A 34 0.90 -7.69 1.74
N VAL A 35 1.26 -6.45 2.03
CA VAL A 35 0.66 -5.69 3.14
C VAL A 35 -0.82 -5.40 2.89
N TRP A 36 -1.20 -5.05 1.66
CA TRP A 36 -2.60 -4.77 1.32
C TRP A 36 -3.46 -6.02 1.39
N LEU A 37 -3.01 -7.14 0.82
CA LEU A 37 -3.70 -8.42 0.88
C LEU A 37 -3.81 -8.91 2.34
N HIS A 38 -2.73 -8.82 3.12
CA HIS A 38 -2.76 -9.19 4.54
C HIS A 38 -3.82 -8.38 5.32
N ARG A 39 -3.92 -7.06 5.06
CA ARG A 39 -4.92 -6.20 5.70
C ARG A 39 -6.35 -6.54 5.25
N ILE A 40 -6.56 -6.87 3.97
CA ILE A 40 -7.87 -7.31 3.45
C ILE A 40 -8.26 -8.64 4.10
N SER A 41 -7.37 -9.62 4.11
CA SER A 41 -7.59 -10.93 4.75
C SER A 41 -7.87 -10.79 6.25
N ASN A 42 -7.11 -9.97 6.97
CA ASN A 42 -7.39 -9.70 8.39
C ASN A 42 -8.73 -8.99 8.61
N LYS A 43 -9.18 -8.15 7.67
CA LYS A 43 -10.51 -7.54 7.76
C LYS A 43 -11.63 -8.55 7.50
N LEU A 44 -11.44 -9.43 6.53
CA LEU A 44 -12.35 -10.55 6.25
C LEU A 44 -12.40 -11.56 7.40
N TRP A 45 -11.28 -11.74 8.12
CA TRP A 45 -11.21 -12.59 9.30
C TRP A 45 -11.92 -11.98 10.52
N ARG A 46 -12.00 -10.65 10.61
CA ARG A 46 -12.68 -9.92 11.69
C ARG A 46 -14.14 -9.57 11.37
N LEU A 47 -14.62 -9.97 10.19
CA LEU A 47 -16.03 -9.92 9.78
C LEU A 47 -16.75 -11.16 10.31
#